data_AF-A0A257W765-F1
#
_entry.id   AF-A0A257W765-F1
#
_cell.length_a   1.000
_cell.length_b   1.000
_cell.length_c   1.000
_cell.angle_alpha   90.00
_cell.angle_beta   90.00
_cell.angle_gamma   90.00
#
_symmetry.space_group_name_H-M   'P 1'
#
loop_
_entity.id
_entity.type
_entity.pdbx_description
1 polymer ?
#
loop_
_entity_poly.entity_id
_entity_poly.type
_entity_poly.pdbx_seq_one_letter_code
_entity_poly.pdbx_strand_id
1 'polypeptide(L)'
;IELGFGGVWVGAAPYLMFIPRDGDTPLPLGSNRAIPGPSSEGAKNGPVTQVPGLNFTAYALLDGWGSQDTHETLNSFIWGPDGWLYGCHGVFTHSKVGKPGAPEDRRKPINAGIWRYHSVRHEFEIFAEGTSNPWGLDYDQHGEFFVTACVIPHLYHIVPGGHYQRQAGQHFNPYTYEDIKTIADHAHYAGSARPDVTYDKATGAGIMNNDTNALGGGHAHCGLAIYQSSLFPPTYRNQLIFGNLHGHRLVTNYTDPHASTYVGKHGSDFMRANDMHFIPVTQKVGPDGALYVSDWSDEQICHRGSNAVENWDRSNGRIYRVSYDGWKPWKGDLAKESDEALAKLAVQTENEWESRMARRVLMEKITTMSNSRQKPISLLSIFDKNENPGWPLKTETGLRHHWLGSLLMPDSYLQTADFDAKHNERLVAQRVRSAASQPDFADTDLRVLNDAARKHPSPIVRRELASALQHLPQNQRHSIAIALLSHGEDKDDPMIPLLIWYGIEPLVGA
;
A
#
# COMPACT_ATOMS: atom_id res chain seq x y z
N ILE A 1 -2.06 -12.81 3.07
CA ILE A 1 -3.49 -13.18 3.25
C ILE A 1 -4.26 -11.93 3.63
N GLU A 2 -5.49 -11.77 3.17
CA GLU A 2 -6.38 -10.67 3.60
C GLU A 2 -7.85 -11.10 3.57
N LEU A 3 -8.70 -10.50 4.40
CA LEU A 3 -10.14 -10.75 4.43
C LEU A 3 -10.87 -9.69 3.60
N GLY A 4 -11.91 -10.07 2.86
CA GLY A 4 -12.79 -9.11 2.18
C GLY A 4 -13.64 -9.76 1.11
N PHE A 5 -14.71 -9.06 0.70
CA PHE A 5 -15.62 -9.49 -0.36
C PHE A 5 -16.20 -10.89 -0.12
N GLY A 6 -16.61 -11.17 1.12
CA GLY A 6 -17.21 -12.46 1.49
C GLY A 6 -16.25 -13.65 1.56
N GLY A 7 -14.93 -13.43 1.54
CA GLY A 7 -13.96 -14.51 1.62
C GLY A 7 -12.55 -14.08 2.00
N VAL A 8 -11.59 -14.94 1.66
CA VAL A 8 -10.19 -14.84 2.01
C VAL A 8 -9.33 -14.79 0.75
N TRP A 9 -8.46 -13.80 0.70
CA TRP A 9 -7.50 -13.57 -0.39
C TRP A 9 -6.16 -14.17 0.02
N VAL A 10 -5.67 -15.15 -0.74
CA VAL A 10 -4.47 -15.91 -0.41
C VAL A 10 -3.47 -15.82 -1.56
N GLY A 11 -2.23 -15.51 -1.24
CA GLY A 11 -1.10 -15.66 -2.15
C GLY A 11 -0.44 -17.00 -1.90
N ALA A 12 -0.37 -17.84 -2.92
CA ALA A 12 0.41 -19.07 -2.91
C ALA A 12 0.84 -19.33 -4.34
N ALA A 13 2.10 -19.03 -4.65
CA ALA A 13 2.64 -19.17 -5.99
C ALA A 13 2.32 -20.58 -6.56
N PRO A 14 1.80 -20.67 -7.80
CA PRO A 14 1.81 -19.61 -8.81
C PRO A 14 0.58 -18.69 -8.82
N TYR A 15 -0.29 -18.76 -7.81
CA TYR A 15 -1.61 -18.11 -7.83
C TYR A 15 -1.77 -17.00 -6.77
N LEU A 16 -2.48 -15.94 -7.16
CA LEU A 16 -3.32 -15.18 -6.22
C LEU A 16 -4.71 -15.79 -6.29
N MET A 17 -5.26 -16.24 -5.17
CA MET A 17 -6.54 -16.94 -5.13
C MET A 17 -7.53 -16.33 -4.13
N PHE A 18 -8.81 -16.57 -4.39
CA PHE A 18 -9.90 -16.22 -3.50
C PHE A 18 -10.63 -17.46 -3.01
N ILE A 19 -10.76 -17.60 -1.70
CA ILE A 19 -11.46 -18.68 -1.01
C ILE A 19 -12.74 -18.09 -0.40
N PRO A 20 -13.93 -18.45 -0.92
CA PRO A 20 -15.18 -18.00 -0.30
C PRO A 20 -15.29 -18.48 1.14
N ARG A 21 -15.89 -17.67 2.02
CA ARG A 21 -16.07 -18.03 3.44
C ARG A 21 -16.91 -19.29 3.64
N ASP A 22 -17.81 -19.58 2.71
CA ASP A 22 -18.68 -20.77 2.70
C ASP A 22 -18.05 -21.94 1.91
N GLY A 23 -16.70 -22.04 1.89
CA GLY A 23 -15.83 -22.80 0.96
C GLY A 23 -16.14 -24.27 0.61
N ASP A 24 -17.23 -24.83 1.13
CA ASP A 24 -17.78 -26.16 0.85
C ASP A 24 -19.01 -26.15 -0.08
N THR A 25 -19.62 -24.99 -0.33
CA THR A 25 -20.73 -24.86 -1.30
C THR A 25 -20.25 -24.01 -2.48
N PRO A 26 -19.99 -24.62 -3.66
CA PRO A 26 -19.75 -23.85 -4.87
C PRO A 26 -20.92 -22.89 -5.07
N LEU A 27 -20.63 -21.61 -5.22
CA LEU A 27 -21.69 -20.66 -5.59
C LEU A 27 -22.24 -21.10 -6.96
N PRO A 28 -23.56 -21.28 -7.11
CA PRO A 28 -24.14 -21.62 -8.39
C PRO A 28 -23.67 -20.61 -9.45
N LEU A 29 -23.27 -21.10 -10.62
CA LEU A 29 -23.03 -20.24 -11.78
C LEU A 29 -24.27 -19.35 -11.98
N GLY A 30 -24.14 -18.03 -11.78
CA GLY A 30 -25.24 -17.07 -11.82
C GLY A 30 -25.93 -16.75 -10.49
N SER A 31 -25.36 -17.12 -9.34
CA SER A 31 -25.90 -16.70 -8.04
C SER A 31 -25.68 -15.20 -7.79
N ASN A 32 -26.70 -14.50 -7.29
CA ASN A 32 -26.65 -13.07 -6.93
C ASN A 32 -25.81 -12.76 -5.67
N ARG A 33 -25.09 -13.74 -5.11
CA ARG A 33 -24.07 -13.49 -4.08
C ARG A 33 -22.78 -13.11 -4.81
N ALA A 34 -22.37 -11.86 -4.69
CA ALA A 34 -21.09 -11.40 -5.23
C ALA A 34 -19.94 -12.22 -4.60
N ILE A 35 -19.45 -13.21 -5.33
CA ILE A 35 -18.00 -13.32 -5.50
C ILE A 35 -17.57 -11.99 -6.11
N PRO A 36 -16.35 -11.50 -5.92
CA PRO A 36 -15.75 -10.68 -6.96
C PRO A 36 -15.83 -11.45 -8.31
N GLY A 37 -16.91 -11.26 -9.09
CA GLY A 37 -17.30 -12.01 -10.30
C GLY A 37 -18.80 -12.39 -10.38
N PRO A 38 -19.47 -12.40 -11.56
CA PRO A 38 -20.60 -11.51 -11.85
C PRO A 38 -22.00 -12.12 -11.69
N SER A 39 -22.94 -11.31 -11.19
CA SER A 39 -24.32 -11.30 -11.66
C SER A 39 -24.42 -10.36 -12.88
N SER A 40 -25.01 -10.86 -13.97
CA SER A 40 -25.42 -10.20 -15.23
C SER A 40 -24.38 -10.03 -16.38
N GLU A 41 -24.71 -10.71 -17.49
CA GLU A 41 -24.43 -10.50 -18.93
C GLU A 41 -22.99 -10.26 -19.47
N GLY A 42 -21.97 -10.12 -18.62
CA GLY A 42 -20.56 -9.95 -19.04
C GLY A 42 -19.68 -11.22 -19.06
N ALA A 43 -20.29 -12.41 -19.15
CA ALA A 43 -19.65 -13.72 -18.94
C ALA A 43 -18.64 -14.16 -20.03
N LYS A 44 -17.60 -13.36 -20.29
CA LYS A 44 -16.42 -13.80 -21.06
C LYS A 44 -15.08 -13.62 -20.32
N ASN A 45 -15.02 -12.88 -19.21
CA ASN A 45 -13.73 -12.40 -18.65
C ASN A 45 -13.55 -12.52 -17.11
N GLY A 46 -14.39 -13.27 -16.39
CA GLY A 46 -14.22 -13.52 -14.94
C GLY A 46 -13.36 -14.77 -14.64
N PRO A 47 -12.80 -14.91 -13.42
CA PRO A 47 -11.99 -16.08 -13.05
C PRO A 47 -12.86 -17.35 -12.99
N VAL A 48 -12.75 -18.21 -13.99
CA VAL A 48 -13.53 -19.45 -14.13
C VAL A 48 -12.75 -20.68 -13.63
N THR A 49 -11.50 -20.50 -13.21
CA THR A 49 -10.59 -21.62 -12.96
C THR A 49 -10.44 -21.88 -11.47
N GLN A 50 -11.02 -23.00 -11.02
CA GLN A 50 -10.69 -23.58 -9.73
C GLN A 50 -9.19 -23.87 -9.68
N VAL A 51 -8.54 -23.54 -8.57
CA VAL A 51 -7.12 -23.87 -8.38
C VAL A 51 -6.95 -25.39 -8.41
N PRO A 52 -6.10 -25.95 -9.31
CA PRO A 52 -5.91 -27.39 -9.40
C PRO A 52 -5.34 -28.00 -8.11
N GLY A 53 -5.80 -29.20 -7.75
CA GLY A 53 -5.22 -29.99 -6.65
C GLY A 53 -5.68 -29.62 -5.23
N LEU A 54 -6.58 -28.65 -5.08
CA LEU A 54 -7.19 -28.34 -3.78
C LEU A 54 -8.45 -29.17 -3.54
N ASN A 55 -8.65 -29.58 -2.28
CA ASN A 55 -9.83 -30.32 -1.82
C ASN A 55 -10.97 -29.41 -1.35
N PHE A 56 -10.83 -28.10 -1.51
CA PHE A 56 -11.84 -27.08 -1.21
C PHE A 56 -11.96 -26.08 -2.37
N THR A 57 -12.99 -25.24 -2.34
CA THR A 57 -13.23 -24.24 -3.41
C THR A 57 -12.27 -23.05 -3.27
N ALA A 58 -11.41 -22.85 -4.26
CA ALA A 58 -10.61 -21.63 -4.42
C ALA A 58 -10.57 -21.21 -5.89
N TYR A 59 -10.75 -19.93 -6.16
CA TYR A 59 -10.71 -19.35 -7.49
C TYR A 59 -9.36 -18.71 -7.75
N ALA A 60 -8.69 -19.08 -8.84
CA ALA A 60 -7.49 -18.38 -9.29
C ALA A 60 -7.89 -17.01 -9.85
N LEU A 61 -7.42 -15.94 -9.23
CA LEU A 61 -7.66 -14.56 -9.67
C LEU A 61 -6.56 -14.09 -10.62
N LEU A 62 -5.32 -14.44 -10.29
CA LEU A 62 -4.12 -14.22 -11.10
C LEU A 62 -3.23 -15.46 -11.02
N ASP A 63 -2.46 -15.70 -12.08
CA ASP A 63 -1.40 -16.70 -12.13
C ASP A 63 -0.08 -16.11 -12.67
N GLY A 64 0.99 -16.91 -12.65
CA GLY A 64 2.31 -16.50 -13.13
C GLY A 64 3.24 -15.91 -12.05
N TRP A 65 2.89 -16.09 -10.78
CA TRP A 65 3.76 -15.78 -9.65
C TRP A 65 4.88 -16.82 -9.53
N GLY A 66 6.12 -16.36 -9.42
CA GLY A 66 7.30 -17.18 -9.21
C GLY A 66 7.42 -17.69 -7.77
N SER A 67 8.23 -18.72 -7.60
CA SER A 67 8.61 -19.31 -6.30
C SER A 67 10.08 -19.74 -6.27
N GLN A 68 10.91 -19.15 -7.15
CA GLN A 68 12.32 -19.48 -7.26
C GLN A 68 13.07 -19.16 -5.95
N ASP A 69 12.67 -18.07 -5.31
CA ASP A 69 13.10 -17.73 -3.97
C ASP A 69 11.88 -17.67 -3.04
N THR A 70 11.77 -18.66 -2.16
CA THR A 70 10.58 -18.86 -1.32
C THR A 70 10.41 -17.77 -0.26
N HIS A 71 11.42 -16.96 0.03
CA HIS A 71 11.32 -15.81 0.94
C HIS A 71 11.06 -14.48 0.22
N GLU A 72 10.85 -14.48 -1.10
CA GLU A 72 10.65 -13.28 -1.92
C GLU A 72 9.36 -13.32 -2.75
N THR A 73 8.42 -14.17 -2.36
CA THR A 73 7.13 -14.35 -3.04
C THR A 73 6.12 -13.24 -2.70
N LEU A 74 4.97 -13.25 -3.38
CA LEU A 74 3.88 -12.31 -3.12
C LEU A 74 3.45 -12.32 -1.64
N ASN A 75 3.44 -11.17 -0.99
CA ASN A 75 3.19 -11.07 0.46
C ASN A 75 2.55 -9.72 0.87
N SER A 76 2.37 -9.50 2.19
CA SER A 76 1.95 -8.22 2.80
C SER A 76 0.68 -7.59 2.23
N PHE A 77 -0.42 -8.33 2.25
CA PHE A 77 -1.69 -7.86 1.66
C PHE A 77 -2.38 -6.81 2.54
N ILE A 78 -2.91 -5.77 1.89
CA ILE A 78 -3.68 -4.70 2.53
C ILE A 78 -4.68 -4.07 1.56
N TRP A 79 -5.87 -3.71 2.04
CA TRP A 79 -6.82 -2.88 1.29
C TRP A 79 -6.42 -1.40 1.37
N GLY A 80 -6.14 -0.81 0.21
CA GLY A 80 -5.79 0.61 0.10
C GLY A 80 -7.00 1.54 0.34
N PRO A 81 -6.75 2.85 0.49
CA PRO A 81 -7.81 3.84 0.67
C PRO A 81 -8.75 3.94 -0.55
N ASP A 82 -8.25 3.57 -1.73
CA ASP A 82 -8.95 3.52 -3.02
C ASP A 82 -9.67 2.18 -3.27
N GLY A 83 -9.66 1.25 -2.31
CA GLY A 83 -10.37 -0.04 -2.41
C GLY A 83 -9.67 -1.12 -3.22
N TRP A 84 -8.46 -0.85 -3.74
CA TRP A 84 -7.64 -1.89 -4.36
C TRP A 84 -6.98 -2.77 -3.28
N LEU A 85 -6.74 -4.04 -3.61
CA LEU A 85 -5.89 -4.92 -2.80
C LEU A 85 -4.44 -4.71 -3.21
N TYR A 86 -3.57 -4.33 -2.28
CA TYR A 86 -2.14 -4.15 -2.52
C TYR A 86 -1.35 -5.34 -1.99
N GLY A 87 -0.14 -5.55 -2.51
CA GLY A 87 0.82 -6.50 -1.99
C GLY A 87 2.25 -6.24 -2.46
N CYS A 88 3.19 -6.92 -1.82
CA CYS A 88 4.63 -6.85 -2.09
C CYS A 88 5.10 -8.04 -2.94
N HIS A 89 6.26 -7.89 -3.57
CA HIS A 89 6.99 -8.94 -4.28
C HIS A 89 8.51 -8.67 -4.26
N GLY A 90 9.34 -9.68 -4.04
CA GLY A 90 10.80 -9.53 -3.92
C GLY A 90 11.57 -9.62 -5.25
N VAL A 91 12.86 -9.28 -5.20
CA VAL A 91 13.79 -9.03 -6.31
C VAL A 91 14.34 -10.29 -7.00
N PHE A 92 14.50 -11.41 -6.29
CA PHE A 92 15.05 -12.66 -6.80
C PHE A 92 13.98 -13.64 -7.28
N THR A 93 12.71 -13.41 -6.92
CA THR A 93 11.58 -14.10 -7.55
C THR A 93 11.20 -13.37 -8.83
N HIS A 94 11.12 -14.10 -9.93
CA HIS A 94 10.82 -13.55 -11.26
C HIS A 94 9.44 -14.02 -11.69
N SER A 95 8.50 -13.08 -11.80
CA SER A 95 7.09 -13.35 -12.07
C SER A 95 6.65 -12.71 -13.38
N LYS A 96 5.64 -13.31 -14.02
CA LYS A 96 4.98 -12.78 -15.21
C LYS A 96 3.47 -12.95 -15.04
N VAL A 97 2.88 -11.97 -14.36
CA VAL A 97 1.57 -12.09 -13.74
C VAL A 97 0.46 -11.69 -14.70
N GLY A 98 -0.63 -12.45 -14.73
CA GLY A 98 -1.82 -12.10 -15.48
C GLY A 98 -3.05 -12.85 -14.99
N LYS A 99 -4.18 -12.63 -15.67
CA LYS A 99 -5.37 -13.46 -15.46
C LYS A 99 -5.05 -14.90 -15.88
N PRO A 100 -5.64 -15.92 -15.22
CA PRO A 100 -5.48 -17.30 -15.66
C PRO A 100 -5.78 -17.47 -17.16
N GLY A 101 -4.86 -18.11 -17.87
CA GLY A 101 -4.96 -18.31 -19.32
C GLY A 101 -4.66 -17.08 -20.17
N ALA A 102 -4.25 -15.95 -19.59
CA ALA A 102 -3.80 -14.79 -20.36
C ALA A 102 -2.57 -15.15 -21.21
N PRO A 103 -2.52 -14.71 -22.48
CA PRO A 103 -1.35 -14.91 -23.33
C PRO A 103 -0.15 -14.12 -22.80
N GLU A 104 1.04 -14.57 -23.18
CA GLU A 104 2.32 -14.06 -22.67
C GLU A 104 2.53 -12.56 -22.85
N ASP A 105 2.00 -11.96 -23.92
CA ASP A 105 2.10 -10.52 -24.22
C ASP A 105 1.18 -9.64 -23.35
N ARG A 106 0.19 -10.24 -22.68
CA ARG A 106 -0.74 -9.54 -21.78
C ARG A 106 -0.36 -9.66 -20.30
N ARG A 107 0.69 -10.40 -19.99
CA ARG A 107 1.18 -10.58 -18.62
C ARG A 107 2.20 -9.50 -18.26
N LYS A 108 2.19 -9.06 -17.01
CA LYS A 108 3.07 -8.02 -16.48
C LYS A 108 4.26 -8.65 -15.76
N PRO A 109 5.51 -8.37 -16.19
CA PRO A 109 6.67 -8.83 -15.46
C PRO A 109 6.79 -8.10 -14.12
N ILE A 110 7.22 -8.80 -13.07
CA ILE A 110 7.55 -8.20 -11.77
C ILE A 110 8.66 -8.99 -11.09
N ASN A 111 9.68 -8.27 -10.62
CA ASN A 111 10.66 -8.67 -9.63
C ASN A 111 11.01 -7.39 -8.84
N ALA A 112 10.89 -7.41 -7.52
CA ALA A 112 10.92 -6.24 -6.64
C ALA A 112 9.83 -5.20 -6.96
N GLY A 113 8.84 -5.09 -6.08
CA GLY A 113 7.86 -4.02 -6.22
C GLY A 113 6.60 -4.18 -5.38
N ILE A 114 5.72 -3.22 -5.60
CA ILE A 114 4.38 -3.17 -5.02
C ILE A 114 3.40 -3.33 -6.18
N TRP A 115 2.44 -4.22 -6.02
CA TRP A 115 1.38 -4.45 -6.99
C TRP A 115 0.02 -4.15 -6.36
N ARG A 116 -0.98 -3.94 -7.20
CA ARG A 116 -2.37 -3.81 -6.76
C ARG A 116 -3.33 -4.57 -7.68
N TYR A 117 -4.44 -5.02 -7.10
CA TYR A 117 -5.52 -5.73 -7.78
C TYR A 117 -6.88 -5.13 -7.44
N HIS A 118 -7.66 -4.78 -8.47
CA HIS A 118 -9.01 -4.27 -8.28
C HIS A 118 -10.00 -5.43 -8.18
N SER A 119 -10.65 -5.59 -7.02
CA SER A 119 -11.53 -6.72 -6.74
C SER A 119 -12.73 -6.82 -7.70
N VAL A 120 -13.34 -5.70 -8.07
CA VAL A 120 -14.53 -5.65 -8.95
C VAL A 120 -14.18 -5.63 -10.44
N ARG A 121 -13.22 -4.79 -10.85
CA ARG A 121 -12.82 -4.66 -12.26
C ARG A 121 -11.88 -5.78 -12.72
N HIS A 122 -11.32 -6.54 -11.78
CA HIS A 122 -10.36 -7.60 -12.04
C HIS A 122 -9.14 -7.12 -12.82
N GLU A 123 -8.62 -5.95 -12.44
CA GLU A 123 -7.46 -5.33 -13.05
C GLU A 123 -6.24 -5.52 -12.15
N PHE A 124 -5.11 -5.83 -12.77
CA PHE A 124 -3.82 -6.01 -12.09
C PHE A 124 -2.84 -4.96 -12.59
N GLU A 125 -2.19 -4.29 -11.66
CA GLU A 125 -1.24 -3.22 -11.95
C GLU A 125 0.02 -3.38 -11.10
N ILE A 126 1.15 -3.01 -11.70
CA ILE A 126 2.37 -2.74 -10.96
C ILE A 126 2.22 -1.31 -10.45
N PHE A 127 2.14 -1.15 -9.12
CA PHE A 127 1.96 0.15 -8.50
C PHE A 127 3.29 0.90 -8.44
N ALA A 128 4.38 0.18 -8.13
CA ALA A 128 5.75 0.71 -8.08
C ALA A 128 6.76 -0.42 -8.25
N GLU A 129 7.94 -0.11 -8.78
CA GLU A 129 9.02 -1.06 -9.09
C GLU A 129 10.26 -0.81 -8.24
N GLY A 130 10.98 -1.86 -7.88
CA GLY A 130 12.25 -1.79 -7.17
C GLY A 130 12.15 -2.16 -5.70
N THR A 131 13.03 -1.60 -4.86
CA THR A 131 13.34 -2.07 -3.49
C THR A 131 14.13 -3.39 -3.48
N SER A 132 14.19 -4.06 -2.33
CA SER A 132 14.86 -5.35 -2.14
C SER A 132 13.83 -6.48 -2.02
N ASN A 133 13.63 -6.96 -0.79
CA ASN A 133 12.64 -7.95 -0.42
C ASN A 133 11.60 -7.31 0.52
N PRO A 134 10.59 -6.61 -0.03
CA PRO A 134 9.58 -5.94 0.77
C PRO A 134 8.68 -6.95 1.50
N TRP A 135 8.61 -6.80 2.82
CA TRP A 135 7.83 -7.66 3.74
C TRP A 135 6.93 -6.88 4.70
N GLY A 136 6.75 -5.57 4.46
CA GLY A 136 5.76 -4.76 5.15
C GLY A 136 5.28 -3.64 4.26
N LEU A 137 3.98 -3.41 4.26
CA LEU A 137 3.30 -2.38 3.50
C LEU A 137 2.12 -1.86 4.32
N ASP A 138 2.08 -0.55 4.54
CA ASP A 138 0.96 0.14 5.17
C ASP A 138 0.88 1.59 4.67
N TYR A 139 -0.21 2.30 4.95
CA TYR A 139 -0.38 3.70 4.60
C TYR A 139 -0.72 4.57 5.80
N ASP A 140 -0.31 5.83 5.75
CA ASP A 140 -0.54 6.81 6.81
C ASP A 140 -1.92 7.50 6.70
N GLN A 141 -2.16 8.48 7.56
CA GLN A 141 -3.43 9.23 7.62
C GLN A 141 -3.63 10.14 6.41
N HIS A 142 -2.60 10.30 5.58
CA HIS A 142 -2.59 11.07 4.35
C HIS A 142 -2.75 10.18 3.11
N GLY A 143 -2.80 8.85 3.29
CA GLY A 143 -2.88 7.87 2.20
C GLY A 143 -1.53 7.66 1.49
N GLU A 144 -0.42 8.02 2.13
CA GLU A 144 0.92 7.77 1.63
C GLU A 144 1.37 6.37 2.03
N PHE A 145 1.87 5.59 1.08
CA PHE A 145 2.30 4.22 1.33
C PHE A 145 3.75 4.18 1.79
N PHE A 146 4.03 3.33 2.76
CA PHE A 146 5.37 3.05 3.24
C PHE A 146 5.64 1.56 3.16
N VAL A 147 6.87 1.22 2.79
CA VAL A 147 7.32 -0.15 2.69
C VAL A 147 8.55 -0.35 3.56
N THR A 148 8.52 -1.43 4.33
CA THR A 148 9.71 -1.96 4.98
C THR A 148 10.24 -3.15 4.21
N ALA A 149 11.50 -3.06 3.80
CA ALA A 149 12.19 -4.11 3.10
C ALA A 149 13.19 -4.83 4.00
N CYS A 150 13.23 -6.14 3.83
CA CYS A 150 14.33 -6.97 4.27
C CYS A 150 15.52 -6.65 3.35
N VAL A 151 16.70 -6.37 3.92
CA VAL A 151 17.93 -5.96 3.19
C VAL A 151 17.94 -4.49 2.69
N ILE A 152 19.02 -4.09 2.00
CA ILE A 152 19.48 -2.72 1.70
C ILE A 152 18.61 -1.97 0.68
N PRO A 153 18.24 -0.70 0.96
CA PRO A 153 17.87 -0.11 2.27
C PRO A 153 16.45 -0.52 2.71
N HIS A 154 16.10 -0.26 3.98
CA HIS A 154 14.95 -0.89 4.62
C HIS A 154 13.63 -0.10 4.59
N LEU A 155 13.63 1.21 4.31
CA LEU A 155 12.40 2.01 4.41
C LEU A 155 12.21 2.93 3.21
N TYR A 156 11.02 2.89 2.60
CA TYR A 156 10.68 3.70 1.44
C TYR A 156 9.30 4.33 1.60
N HIS A 157 9.15 5.54 1.07
CA HIS A 157 7.84 6.14 0.78
C HIS A 157 7.50 5.84 -0.68
N ILE A 158 6.37 5.15 -0.90
CA ILE A 158 5.98 4.59 -2.19
C ILE A 158 4.85 5.41 -2.82
N VAL A 159 5.11 5.90 -4.04
CA VAL A 159 4.15 6.58 -4.91
C VAL A 159 3.95 5.84 -6.23
N PRO A 160 2.78 6.00 -6.91
CA PRO A 160 2.48 5.30 -8.16
C PRO A 160 3.53 5.56 -9.25
N GLY A 161 3.93 4.52 -9.98
CA GLY A 161 4.90 4.61 -11.07
C GLY A 161 6.33 4.97 -10.64
N GLY A 162 6.63 4.95 -9.34
CA GLY A 162 7.99 5.17 -8.86
C GLY A 162 8.90 3.97 -9.12
N HIS A 163 10.14 4.23 -9.54
CA HIS A 163 11.20 3.24 -9.66
C HIS A 163 12.21 3.46 -8.52
N TYR A 164 12.35 2.48 -7.63
CA TYR A 164 13.11 2.58 -6.40
C TYR A 164 14.43 1.83 -6.48
N GLN A 165 15.37 2.26 -5.65
CA GLN A 165 16.67 1.63 -5.48
C GLN A 165 16.51 0.12 -5.28
N ARG A 166 17.23 -0.67 -6.07
CA ARG A 166 17.14 -2.12 -6.05
C ARG A 166 18.31 -2.74 -5.33
N GLN A 167 18.08 -3.87 -4.66
CA GLN A 167 19.18 -4.68 -4.12
C GLN A 167 20.02 -5.31 -5.25
N ALA A 168 19.37 -5.74 -6.34
CA ALA A 168 20.01 -6.44 -7.43
C ALA A 168 19.20 -6.32 -8.74
N GLY A 169 19.85 -6.72 -9.83
CA GLY A 169 19.25 -6.72 -11.17
C GLY A 169 19.15 -5.32 -11.77
N GLN A 170 18.46 -5.25 -12.91
CA GLN A 170 18.12 -4.02 -13.61
C GLN A 170 16.60 -3.87 -13.65
N HIS A 171 16.11 -2.64 -13.78
CA HIS A 171 14.69 -2.41 -14.06
C HIS A 171 14.29 -3.00 -15.42
N PHE A 172 13.01 -3.34 -15.58
CA PHE A 172 12.51 -3.78 -16.88
C PHE A 172 12.59 -2.67 -17.93
N ASN A 173 12.46 -1.41 -17.51
CA ASN A 173 12.69 -0.25 -18.35
C ASN A 173 14.19 0.10 -18.39
N PRO A 174 14.90 -0.13 -19.52
CA PRO A 174 16.34 0.17 -19.64
C PRO A 174 16.64 1.67 -19.66
N TYR A 175 15.63 2.54 -19.79
CA TYR A 175 15.76 4.00 -19.81
C TYR A 175 15.48 4.64 -18.45
N THR A 176 15.45 3.85 -17.37
CA THR A 176 15.43 4.39 -16.01
C THR A 176 16.74 5.16 -15.77
N TYR A 177 16.67 6.50 -15.71
CA TYR A 177 17.85 7.37 -15.58
C TYR A 177 18.54 7.19 -14.24
N GLU A 178 17.75 7.23 -13.16
CA GLU A 178 18.19 7.00 -11.79
C GLU A 178 17.00 6.49 -10.97
N ASP A 179 17.29 5.91 -9.81
CA ASP A 179 16.31 5.38 -8.86
C ASP A 179 15.94 6.39 -7.76
N ILE A 180 14.68 6.38 -7.36
CA ILE A 180 14.23 6.97 -6.08
C ILE A 180 14.90 6.21 -4.93
N LYS A 181 15.55 6.95 -4.02
CA LYS A 181 16.30 6.38 -2.89
C LYS A 181 15.44 6.15 -1.66
N THR A 182 16.00 5.45 -0.68
CA THR A 182 15.38 5.26 0.64
C THR A 182 15.10 6.57 1.35
N ILE A 183 14.08 6.56 2.21
CA ILE A 183 13.83 7.64 3.15
C ILE A 183 14.54 7.41 4.50
N ALA A 184 15.15 6.25 4.74
CA ALA A 184 15.79 5.94 6.01
C ALA A 184 17.04 6.81 6.24
N ASP A 185 17.15 7.41 7.43
CA ASP A 185 18.36 8.12 7.86
C ASP A 185 19.37 7.23 8.63
N HIS A 186 19.06 5.95 8.80
CA HIS A 186 19.84 5.01 9.59
C HIS A 186 19.79 3.59 9.02
N ALA A 187 20.61 2.71 9.58
CA ALA A 187 20.57 1.27 9.34
C ALA A 187 20.49 0.52 10.67
N HIS A 188 19.76 -0.60 10.69
CA HIS A 188 19.62 -1.41 11.90
C HIS A 188 20.78 -2.41 12.16
N TYR A 189 21.97 -2.18 11.60
CA TYR A 189 23.08 -3.13 11.65
C TYR A 189 24.45 -2.45 11.63
N ALA A 190 25.41 -3.07 12.31
CA ALA A 190 26.78 -2.60 12.44
C ALA A 190 27.69 -3.14 11.33
N GLY A 191 28.32 -2.24 10.58
CA GLY A 191 29.24 -2.58 9.49
C GLY A 191 29.17 -1.57 8.35
N SER A 192 30.05 -1.73 7.34
CA SER A 192 30.31 -0.85 6.19
C SER A 192 29.52 0.46 6.15
N ALA A 193 30.21 1.60 6.29
CA ALA A 193 29.66 2.93 5.99
C ALA A 193 28.99 2.87 4.62
N ARG A 194 27.67 2.88 4.60
CA ARG A 194 26.96 2.86 3.32
C ARG A 194 26.98 4.27 2.73
N PRO A 195 27.19 4.40 1.42
CA PRO A 195 27.30 5.69 0.75
C PRO A 195 25.97 6.48 0.71
N ASP A 196 24.85 5.88 1.11
CA ASP A 196 23.48 6.41 1.03
C ASP A 196 22.93 6.94 2.36
N VAL A 197 23.69 6.85 3.47
CA VAL A 197 23.34 7.49 4.74
C VAL A 197 24.01 8.86 4.81
N THR A 198 23.23 9.94 4.91
CA THR A 198 23.77 11.29 5.08
C THR A 198 24.26 11.48 6.51
N TYR A 199 25.58 11.59 6.68
CA TYR A 199 26.23 11.79 7.98
C TYR A 199 26.15 13.26 8.40
N ASP A 200 25.44 13.55 9.48
CA ASP A 200 25.46 14.88 10.10
C ASP A 200 26.62 14.98 11.11
N LYS A 201 27.65 15.76 10.74
CA LYS A 201 28.84 16.00 11.57
C LYS A 201 28.57 16.89 12.79
N ALA A 202 27.45 17.61 12.85
CA ALA A 202 27.12 18.51 13.95
C ALA A 202 26.42 17.80 15.12
N THR A 203 25.63 16.75 14.83
CA THR A 203 24.84 16.02 15.83
C THR A 203 25.49 14.72 16.33
N GLY A 204 26.48 14.19 15.60
CA GLY A 204 27.10 12.90 15.92
C GLY A 204 26.25 11.68 15.52
N ALA A 205 25.19 11.88 14.75
CA ALA A 205 24.48 10.79 14.09
C ALA A 205 25.45 10.06 13.13
N GLY A 206 25.72 8.78 13.39
CA GLY A 206 26.67 7.98 12.61
C GLY A 206 28.02 7.70 13.29
N ILE A 207 28.11 7.67 14.63
CA ILE A 207 29.15 6.85 15.28
C ILE A 207 29.02 5.45 14.68
N MET A 208 30.08 4.90 14.06
CA MET A 208 30.10 3.49 13.68
C MET A 208 29.94 2.66 14.93
N ASN A 209 28.69 2.36 15.25
CA ASN A 209 28.35 1.44 16.29
C ASN A 209 28.67 0.06 15.72
N ASN A 210 29.67 -0.60 16.31
CA ASN A 210 30.06 -1.96 15.92
C ASN A 210 29.12 -3.03 16.51
N ASP A 211 28.09 -2.60 17.24
CA ASP A 211 27.07 -3.48 17.81
C ASP A 211 25.73 -3.37 17.04
N THR A 212 25.47 -4.39 16.21
CA THR A 212 24.20 -4.56 15.48
C THR A 212 22.99 -4.56 16.40
N ASN A 213 23.13 -5.10 17.62
CA ASN A 213 22.04 -5.16 18.58
C ASN A 213 21.66 -3.76 19.09
N ALA A 214 22.64 -2.86 19.23
CA ALA A 214 22.43 -1.48 19.63
C ALA A 214 21.92 -0.58 18.49
N LEU A 215 22.04 -1.04 17.24
CA LEU A 215 21.48 -0.35 16.08
C LEU A 215 20.05 -0.77 15.73
N GLY A 216 19.46 -1.77 16.40
CA GLY A 216 18.09 -2.23 16.13
C GLY A 216 17.99 -3.69 15.65
N GLY A 217 19.11 -4.40 15.55
CA GLY A 217 19.13 -5.86 15.60
C GLY A 217 19.42 -6.60 14.31
N GLY A 218 19.57 -5.95 13.16
CA GLY A 218 20.02 -6.57 11.91
C GLY A 218 19.30 -6.06 10.67
N HIS A 219 19.58 -6.66 9.51
CA HIS A 219 19.03 -6.27 8.21
C HIS A 219 17.68 -6.90 7.84
N ALA A 220 17.19 -7.85 8.64
CA ALA A 220 15.99 -8.61 8.34
C ALA A 220 14.76 -7.98 9.02
N HIS A 221 13.89 -7.39 8.21
CA HIS A 221 12.66 -6.72 8.65
C HIS A 221 11.44 -7.41 8.07
N CYS A 222 10.35 -7.47 8.83
CA CYS A 222 9.10 -8.05 8.39
C CYS A 222 7.89 -7.44 9.09
N GLY A 223 6.78 -7.34 8.35
CA GLY A 223 5.58 -6.63 8.73
C GLY A 223 5.77 -5.13 8.76
N LEU A 224 4.66 -4.39 8.72
CA LEU A 224 4.61 -2.97 8.99
C LEU A 224 3.20 -2.63 9.47
N ALA A 225 3.12 -1.95 10.61
CA ALA A 225 1.90 -1.31 11.08
C ALA A 225 2.20 0.16 11.39
N ILE A 226 1.44 1.07 10.78
CA ILE A 226 1.41 2.47 11.18
C ILE A 226 0.33 2.58 12.26
N TYR A 227 0.72 2.99 13.48
CA TYR A 227 -0.23 2.99 14.59
C TYR A 227 -1.20 4.16 14.52
N GLN A 228 -2.46 3.89 14.14
CA GLN A 228 -3.48 4.92 13.87
C GLN A 228 -4.75 4.74 14.71
N SER A 229 -4.62 4.32 15.98
CA SER A 229 -5.72 4.23 16.94
C SER A 229 -5.48 5.07 18.20
N SER A 230 -6.54 5.37 18.97
CA SER A 230 -6.48 6.19 20.18
C SER A 230 -6.26 5.42 21.48
N LEU A 231 -6.12 4.08 21.42
CA LEU A 231 -5.88 3.29 22.63
C LEU A 231 -4.50 3.56 23.24
N PHE A 232 -3.44 3.63 22.43
CA PHE A 232 -2.10 3.93 22.93
C PHE A 232 -1.92 5.44 23.10
N PRO A 233 -1.01 5.89 23.98
CA PRO A 233 -0.70 7.30 24.15
C PRO A 233 -0.35 8.00 22.82
N PRO A 234 -0.64 9.31 22.68
CA PRO A 234 -0.41 10.05 21.44
C PRO A 234 1.00 9.93 20.86
N THR A 235 2.03 9.67 21.68
CA THR A 235 3.40 9.48 21.22
C THR A 235 3.58 8.34 20.21
N TYR A 236 2.71 7.32 20.24
CA TYR A 236 2.75 6.18 19.31
C TYR A 236 2.03 6.46 18.00
N ARG A 237 1.22 7.53 17.94
CA ARG A 237 0.42 7.83 16.76
C ARG A 237 1.33 8.06 15.56
N ASN A 238 1.03 7.36 14.47
CA ASN A 238 1.76 7.40 13.20
C ASN A 238 3.21 6.91 13.25
N GLN A 239 3.63 6.23 14.33
CA GLN A 239 4.88 5.47 14.29
C GLN A 239 4.74 4.29 13.34
N LEU A 240 5.79 4.07 12.54
CA LEU A 240 5.97 2.88 11.72
C LEU A 240 6.57 1.80 12.59
N ILE A 241 5.79 0.78 12.93
CA ILE A 241 6.20 -0.32 13.81
C ILE A 241 6.37 -1.58 12.96
N PHE A 242 7.56 -2.18 12.99
CA PHE A 242 7.88 -3.37 12.20
C PHE A 242 8.82 -4.30 12.94
N GLY A 243 8.80 -5.58 12.57
CA GLY A 243 9.64 -6.60 13.15
C GLY A 243 11.09 -6.49 12.70
N ASN A 244 12.03 -6.68 13.63
CA ASN A 244 13.40 -7.04 13.32
C ASN A 244 13.67 -8.48 13.78
N LEU A 245 13.90 -9.36 12.81
CA LEU A 245 13.94 -10.81 13.03
C LEU A 245 15.15 -11.22 13.86
N HIS A 246 16.34 -10.73 13.50
CA HIS A 246 17.58 -11.00 14.22
C HIS A 246 17.64 -10.30 15.59
N GLY A 247 16.95 -9.16 15.71
CA GLY A 247 16.91 -8.36 16.93
C GLY A 247 15.90 -8.85 17.97
N HIS A 248 15.04 -9.82 17.62
CA HIS A 248 13.93 -10.32 18.45
C HIS A 248 13.06 -9.20 19.02
N ARG A 249 12.70 -8.23 18.17
CA ARG A 249 12.07 -6.99 18.61
C ARG A 249 11.14 -6.38 17.57
N LEU A 250 10.31 -5.47 18.04
CA LEU A 250 9.63 -4.51 17.18
C LEU A 250 10.38 -3.18 17.27
N VAL A 251 10.90 -2.70 16.14
CA VAL A 251 11.55 -1.39 16.02
C VAL A 251 10.51 -0.36 15.59
N THR A 252 10.82 0.92 15.81
CA THR A 252 9.94 2.02 15.40
C THR A 252 10.69 3.05 14.57
N ASN A 253 10.01 3.60 13.57
CA ASN A 253 10.43 4.80 12.87
C ASN A 253 9.36 5.89 12.93
N TYR A 254 9.80 7.14 12.90
CA TYR A 254 8.94 8.31 12.65
C TYR A 254 9.18 8.83 11.24
N THR A 255 8.24 9.59 10.71
CA THR A 255 8.39 10.25 9.41
C THR A 255 8.30 11.77 9.56
N ASP A 256 9.33 12.46 9.10
CA ASP A 256 9.35 13.92 9.01
C ASP A 256 9.18 14.34 7.55
N PRO A 257 8.29 15.29 7.21
CA PRO A 257 8.18 15.80 5.85
C PRO A 257 9.50 16.38 5.33
N HIS A 258 9.85 16.07 4.09
CA HIS A 258 11.04 16.59 3.40
C HIS A 258 10.76 16.75 1.90
N ALA A 259 10.69 18.00 1.45
CA ALA A 259 10.26 18.36 0.10
C ALA A 259 8.90 17.70 -0.24
N SER A 260 8.79 16.96 -1.35
CA SER A 260 7.59 16.20 -1.70
C SER A 260 7.47 14.83 -1.02
N THR A 261 8.43 14.42 -0.18
CA THR A 261 8.51 13.09 0.44
C THR A 261 8.75 13.21 1.96
N TYR A 262 9.37 12.20 2.56
CA TYR A 262 9.68 12.11 3.98
C TYR A 262 11.12 11.72 4.23
N VAL A 263 11.58 11.93 5.46
CA VAL A 263 12.73 11.26 6.08
C VAL A 263 12.21 10.35 7.19
N GLY A 264 12.56 9.08 7.13
CA GLY A 264 12.27 8.07 8.13
C GLY A 264 13.34 8.01 9.20
N LYS A 265 13.03 8.50 10.41
CA LYS A 265 13.95 8.62 11.54
C LYS A 265 13.83 7.46 12.50
N HIS A 266 14.97 7.00 13.03
CA HIS A 266 14.99 5.95 14.04
C HIS A 266 14.26 6.40 15.32
N GLY A 267 13.33 5.58 15.80
CA GLY A 267 12.67 5.73 17.08
C GLY A 267 13.17 4.70 18.10
N SER A 268 12.73 4.85 19.35
CA SER A 268 12.98 3.81 20.36
C SER A 268 12.27 2.51 20.00
N ASP A 269 12.91 1.37 20.23
CA ASP A 269 12.27 0.06 20.07
C ASP A 269 10.91 0.02 20.79
N PHE A 270 9.87 -0.48 20.11
CA PHE A 270 8.53 -0.62 20.68
C PHE A 270 8.51 -1.71 21.75
N MET A 271 9.15 -2.84 21.46
CA MET A 271 9.36 -3.92 22.42
C MET A 271 10.56 -4.76 22.03
N ARG A 272 11.21 -5.35 23.03
CA ARG A 272 12.20 -6.42 22.85
C ARG A 272 11.72 -7.66 23.57
N ALA A 273 11.71 -8.80 22.87
CA ALA A 273 11.31 -10.06 23.47
C ALA A 273 12.40 -10.58 24.41
N ASN A 274 11.97 -11.22 25.50
CA ASN A 274 12.84 -12.03 26.37
C ASN A 274 12.84 -13.50 25.91
N ASP A 275 12.88 -13.71 24.60
CA ASP A 275 12.82 -15.01 23.94
C ASP A 275 13.57 -14.94 22.61
N MET A 276 14.60 -15.78 22.47
CA MET A 276 15.44 -15.87 21.27
C MET A 276 14.73 -16.58 20.11
N HIS A 277 13.57 -17.18 20.34
CA HIS A 277 12.76 -17.80 19.28
C HIS A 277 11.64 -16.87 18.80
N PHE A 278 11.54 -15.64 19.34
CA PHE A 278 10.57 -14.66 18.86
C PHE A 278 11.01 -14.07 17.52
N ILE A 279 10.24 -14.35 16.47
CA ILE A 279 10.45 -13.87 15.10
C ILE A 279 9.16 -13.14 14.66
N PRO A 280 9.08 -11.82 14.82
CA PRO A 280 7.90 -11.05 14.45
C PRO A 280 7.75 -10.96 12.92
N VAL A 281 6.62 -11.42 12.39
CA VAL A 281 6.37 -11.48 10.94
C VAL A 281 5.31 -10.49 10.48
N THR A 282 4.27 -10.23 11.26
CA THR A 282 3.19 -9.31 10.87
C THR A 282 2.70 -8.55 12.08
N GLN A 283 2.46 -7.25 11.89
CA GLN A 283 1.84 -6.39 12.87
C GLN A 283 0.58 -5.79 12.25
N LYS A 284 -0.54 -5.77 12.98
CA LYS A 284 -1.78 -5.09 12.58
C LYS A 284 -2.45 -4.42 13.78
N VAL A 285 -3.00 -3.23 13.58
CA VAL A 285 -3.87 -2.60 14.58
C VAL A 285 -5.26 -3.23 14.49
N GLY A 286 -5.79 -3.67 15.62
CA GLY A 286 -7.07 -4.34 15.72
C GLY A 286 -8.27 -3.43 15.96
N PRO A 287 -9.47 -4.03 16.00
CA PRO A 287 -10.73 -3.29 16.18
C PRO A 287 -10.87 -2.63 17.55
N ASP A 288 -10.15 -3.12 18.54
CA ASP A 288 -10.07 -2.60 19.90
C ASP A 288 -8.92 -1.58 20.08
N GLY A 289 -8.19 -1.26 19.01
CA GLY A 289 -7.03 -0.36 19.02
C GLY A 289 -5.73 -0.97 19.54
N ALA A 290 -5.73 -2.26 19.89
CA ALA A 290 -4.53 -2.99 20.28
C ALA A 290 -3.65 -3.30 19.06
N LEU A 291 -2.35 -3.50 19.29
CA LEU A 291 -1.43 -4.00 18.28
C LEU A 291 -1.38 -5.54 18.36
N TYR A 292 -1.69 -6.21 17.27
CA TYR A 292 -1.59 -7.65 17.13
C TYR A 292 -0.30 -8.00 16.39
N VAL A 293 0.44 -8.97 16.91
CA VAL A 293 1.76 -9.36 16.38
C VAL A 293 1.76 -10.87 16.17
N SER A 294 2.01 -11.31 14.94
CA SER A 294 2.28 -12.72 14.65
C SER A 294 3.76 -13.02 14.83
N ASP A 295 4.03 -14.14 15.47
CA ASP A 295 5.38 -14.61 15.78
C ASP A 295 5.56 -16.02 15.24
N TRP A 296 6.47 -16.16 14.29
CA TRP A 296 6.96 -17.45 13.80
C TRP A 296 7.98 -17.97 14.81
N SER A 297 7.50 -18.65 15.84
CA SER A 297 8.37 -19.11 16.92
C SER A 297 9.30 -20.23 16.44
N ASP A 298 10.56 -19.93 16.16
CA ASP A 298 11.52 -20.88 15.57
C ASP A 298 12.93 -20.67 16.13
N GLU A 299 13.71 -21.75 16.24
CA GLU A 299 15.13 -21.70 16.59
C GLU A 299 15.99 -21.18 15.42
N GLN A 300 15.50 -21.34 14.20
CA GLN A 300 16.13 -20.87 12.98
C GLN A 300 15.41 -19.61 12.47
N ILE A 301 16.14 -18.52 12.31
CA ILE A 301 15.59 -17.22 11.87
C ILE A 301 15.79 -16.99 10.37
N CYS A 302 16.91 -17.46 9.84
CA CYS A 302 17.34 -17.27 8.47
C CYS A 302 18.06 -18.52 7.97
N HIS A 303 18.24 -18.58 6.66
CA HIS A 303 19.01 -19.62 6.00
C HIS A 303 20.42 -19.73 6.59
N ARG A 304 20.89 -20.96 6.77
CA ARG A 304 22.21 -21.23 7.38
C ARG A 304 23.35 -21.29 6.33
N GLY A 305 23.09 -20.78 5.12
CA GLY A 305 24.03 -20.74 4.00
C GLY A 305 23.97 -21.98 3.10
N SER A 306 24.67 -21.92 1.97
CA SER A 306 24.70 -23.01 0.98
C SER A 306 25.29 -24.29 1.61
N ASN A 307 24.48 -25.36 1.66
CA ASN A 307 24.76 -26.71 2.18
C ASN A 307 24.43 -26.97 3.66
N ALA A 308 23.90 -26.00 4.40
CA ALA A 308 23.37 -26.29 5.73
C ALA A 308 22.01 -27.00 5.63
N VAL A 309 21.73 -27.91 6.56
CA VAL A 309 20.39 -28.49 6.70
C VAL A 309 19.49 -27.41 7.30
N GLU A 310 18.51 -26.99 6.52
CA GLU A 310 17.46 -26.07 6.95
C GLU A 310 16.50 -26.83 7.87
N ASN A 311 16.37 -26.38 9.12
CA ASN A 311 15.51 -27.02 10.12
C ASN A 311 14.48 -26.01 10.61
N TRP A 312 13.39 -25.87 9.86
CA TRP A 312 12.28 -24.98 10.16
C TRP A 312 11.22 -25.68 11.01
N ASP A 313 10.88 -25.13 12.17
CA ASP A 313 9.74 -25.57 12.97
C ASP A 313 8.44 -24.97 12.42
N ARG A 314 7.61 -25.85 11.83
CA ARG A 314 6.28 -25.49 11.30
C ARG A 314 5.13 -25.82 12.26
N SER A 315 5.44 -26.34 13.45
CA SER A 315 4.46 -26.80 14.42
C SER A 315 4.05 -25.71 15.41
N ASN A 316 4.83 -24.62 15.49
CA ASN A 316 4.65 -23.60 16.50
C ASN A 316 4.53 -22.19 15.90
N GLY A 317 3.76 -21.35 16.57
CA GLY A 317 3.50 -19.97 16.20
C GLY A 317 2.64 -19.31 17.27
N ARG A 318 2.83 -18.01 17.48
CA ARG A 318 2.14 -17.25 18.54
C ARG A 318 1.48 -16.01 17.95
N ILE A 319 0.37 -15.60 18.55
CA ILE A 319 -0.26 -14.30 18.28
C ILE A 319 -0.29 -13.55 19.60
N TYR A 320 0.40 -12.42 19.63
CA TYR A 320 0.38 -11.49 20.75
C TYR A 320 -0.63 -10.39 20.48
N ARG A 321 -1.29 -9.94 21.55
CA ARG A 321 -2.12 -8.75 21.58
C ARG A 321 -1.53 -7.79 22.60
N VAL A 322 -0.90 -6.73 22.12
CA VAL A 322 -0.30 -5.68 22.94
C VAL A 322 -1.30 -4.55 23.12
N SER A 323 -1.62 -4.22 24.37
CA SER A 323 -2.72 -3.32 24.71
C SER A 323 -2.32 -2.39 25.85
N TYR A 324 -2.82 -1.16 25.81
CA TYR A 324 -2.79 -0.23 26.94
C TYR A 324 -4.03 -0.45 27.82
N ASP A 325 -3.95 -0.01 29.08
CA ASP A 325 -5.10 -0.01 29.99
C ASP A 325 -6.30 0.75 29.40
N GLY A 326 -7.50 0.35 29.81
CA GLY A 326 -8.75 0.98 29.34
C GLY A 326 -9.27 0.43 28.01
N TRP A 327 -8.62 -0.59 27.43
CA TRP A 327 -9.13 -1.29 26.26
C TRP A 327 -10.50 -1.93 26.51
N LYS A 328 -11.32 -2.01 25.47
CA LYS A 328 -12.62 -2.68 25.50
C LYS A 328 -12.68 -3.73 24.40
N PRO A 329 -13.12 -4.97 24.68
CA PRO A 329 -13.30 -5.97 23.63
C PRO A 329 -14.28 -5.46 22.58
N TRP A 330 -13.85 -5.45 21.32
CA TRP A 330 -14.76 -5.19 20.22
C TRP A 330 -15.62 -6.44 19.95
N LYS A 331 -16.94 -6.27 19.90
CA LYS A 331 -17.93 -7.36 19.71
C LYS A 331 -18.89 -7.12 18.54
N GLY A 332 -18.58 -6.15 17.68
CA GLY A 332 -19.44 -5.77 16.57
C GLY A 332 -19.36 -6.73 15.39
N ASP A 333 -20.15 -6.45 14.35
CA ASP A 333 -20.04 -7.06 13.03
C ASP A 333 -20.37 -5.99 11.99
N LEU A 334 -19.33 -5.37 11.42
CA LEU A 334 -19.49 -4.29 10.44
C LEU A 334 -20.33 -4.70 9.23
N ALA A 335 -20.39 -5.99 8.88
CA ALA A 335 -21.22 -6.45 7.77
C ALA A 335 -22.72 -6.29 8.06
N LYS A 336 -23.12 -6.24 9.34
CA LYS A 336 -24.52 -6.07 9.79
C LYS A 336 -24.90 -4.62 10.09
N GLU A 337 -23.94 -3.71 10.10
CA GLU A 337 -24.19 -2.28 10.33
C GLU A 337 -24.98 -1.65 9.17
N SER A 338 -25.71 -0.57 9.45
CA SER A 338 -26.37 0.21 8.39
C SER A 338 -25.35 0.94 7.52
N ASP A 339 -25.71 1.26 6.29
CA ASP A 339 -24.77 1.95 5.39
C ASP A 339 -24.46 3.37 5.85
N GLU A 340 -25.41 4.03 6.52
CA GLU A 340 -25.19 5.33 7.18
C GLU A 340 -24.18 5.21 8.32
N ALA A 341 -24.29 4.18 9.17
CA ALA A 341 -23.36 3.95 10.27
C ALA A 341 -21.95 3.63 9.73
N LEU A 342 -21.86 2.80 8.68
CA LEU A 342 -20.60 2.53 8.00
C LEU A 342 -19.99 3.78 7.37
N ALA A 343 -20.79 4.66 6.76
CA ALA A 343 -20.29 5.90 6.18
C ALA A 343 -19.70 6.82 7.27
N LYS A 344 -20.39 6.94 8.41
CA LYS A 344 -19.88 7.69 9.58
C LYS A 344 -18.59 7.07 10.12
N LEU A 345 -18.52 5.75 10.30
CA LEU A 345 -17.30 5.06 10.73
C LEU A 345 -16.15 5.25 9.73
N ALA A 346 -16.42 5.16 8.42
CA ALA A 346 -15.44 5.35 7.35
C ALA A 346 -14.76 6.74 7.40
N VAL A 347 -15.42 7.75 7.96
CA VAL A 347 -14.96 9.15 7.92
C VAL A 347 -14.55 9.68 9.30
N GLN A 348 -15.32 9.38 10.36
CA GLN A 348 -15.30 10.11 11.63
C GLN A 348 -14.63 9.37 12.80
N THR A 349 -14.36 8.07 12.70
CA THR A 349 -13.77 7.30 13.81
C THR A 349 -12.32 7.71 14.13
N GLU A 350 -11.90 7.50 15.38
CA GLU A 350 -10.50 7.67 15.81
C GLU A 350 -9.64 6.40 15.68
N ASN A 351 -10.27 5.24 15.43
CA ASN A 351 -9.60 3.98 15.16
C ASN A 351 -9.58 3.71 13.65
N GLU A 352 -8.42 3.88 13.01
CA GLU A 352 -8.31 3.69 11.57
C GLU A 352 -8.72 2.27 11.12
N TRP A 353 -8.60 1.23 11.96
CA TRP A 353 -9.12 -0.10 11.62
C TRP A 353 -10.61 -0.04 11.26
N GLU A 354 -11.43 0.65 12.05
CA GLU A 354 -12.87 0.78 11.79
C GLU A 354 -13.12 1.56 10.51
N SER A 355 -12.33 2.62 10.27
CA SER A 355 -12.41 3.46 9.08
C SER A 355 -12.15 2.64 7.81
N ARG A 356 -11.04 1.89 7.79
CA ARG A 356 -10.64 1.02 6.67
C ARG A 356 -11.66 -0.09 6.42
N MET A 357 -12.08 -0.78 7.48
CA MET A 357 -13.03 -1.88 7.36
C MET A 357 -14.42 -1.41 6.94
N ALA A 358 -14.89 -0.26 7.44
CA ALA A 358 -16.18 0.29 7.06
C ALA A 358 -16.21 0.71 5.58
N ARG A 359 -15.14 1.35 5.08
CA ARG A 359 -14.97 1.65 3.64
C ARG A 359 -15.04 0.36 2.80
N ARG A 360 -14.27 -0.66 3.17
CA ARG A 360 -14.26 -1.96 2.47
C ARG A 360 -15.66 -2.60 2.46
N VAL A 361 -16.34 -2.65 3.61
CA VAL A 361 -17.69 -3.24 3.69
C VAL A 361 -18.70 -2.45 2.86
N LEU A 362 -18.63 -1.12 2.83
CA LEU A 362 -19.49 -0.31 1.94
C LEU A 362 -19.24 -0.60 0.47
N MET A 363 -17.97 -0.76 0.07
CA MET A 363 -17.62 -1.15 -1.29
C MET A 363 -18.24 -2.51 -1.64
N GLU A 364 -18.12 -3.51 -0.77
CA GLU A 364 -18.76 -4.82 -0.95
C GLU A 364 -20.28 -4.70 -1.14
N LYS A 365 -20.95 -3.93 -0.27
CA LYS A 365 -22.41 -3.73 -0.34
C LYS A 365 -22.83 -3.00 -1.61
N ILE A 366 -22.12 -1.97 -2.05
CA ILE A 366 -22.53 -1.21 -3.23
C ILE A 366 -22.32 -2.00 -4.52
N THR A 367 -21.28 -2.84 -4.59
CA THR A 367 -21.07 -3.74 -5.76
C THR A 367 -22.17 -4.79 -5.93
N THR A 368 -22.97 -5.04 -4.90
CA THR A 368 -24.12 -5.96 -4.93
C THR A 368 -25.45 -5.26 -5.24
N MET A 369 -25.46 -3.92 -5.36
CA MET A 369 -26.67 -3.14 -5.59
C MET A 369 -26.79 -2.65 -7.03
N SER A 370 -28.02 -2.69 -7.56
CA SER A 370 -28.39 -2.06 -8.84
C SER A 370 -27.96 -0.58 -8.91
N ASN A 371 -27.64 -0.11 -10.13
CA ASN A 371 -27.07 1.18 -10.60
C ASN A 371 -27.70 2.51 -10.07
N SER A 372 -28.34 2.53 -8.91
CA SER A 372 -28.89 3.74 -8.29
C SER A 372 -27.77 4.61 -7.68
N ARG A 373 -27.41 5.68 -8.39
CA ARG A 373 -26.52 6.74 -7.86
C ARG A 373 -27.11 7.47 -6.63
N GLN A 374 -28.42 7.37 -6.39
CA GLN A 374 -29.11 8.08 -5.30
C GLN A 374 -28.57 7.70 -3.92
N LYS A 375 -28.24 6.43 -3.72
CA LYS A 375 -27.77 5.93 -2.42
C LYS A 375 -26.36 6.42 -2.09
N PRO A 376 -25.34 6.26 -2.97
CA PRO A 376 -24.05 6.93 -2.83
C PRO A 376 -24.16 8.42 -2.52
N ILE A 377 -24.99 9.16 -3.26
CA ILE A 377 -25.21 10.60 -3.04
C ILE A 377 -25.73 10.84 -1.61
N SER A 378 -26.74 10.10 -1.17
CA SER A 378 -27.31 10.27 0.19
C SER A 378 -26.34 9.93 1.32
N LEU A 379 -25.37 9.03 1.09
CA LEU A 379 -24.35 8.71 2.09
C LEU A 379 -23.28 9.80 2.18
N LEU A 380 -22.96 10.44 1.07
CA LEU A 380 -21.95 11.51 1.04
C LEU A 380 -22.52 12.83 1.58
N SER A 381 -23.81 13.11 1.37
CA SER A 381 -24.46 14.33 1.86
C SER A 381 -24.50 14.44 3.39
N ILE A 382 -24.36 13.32 4.12
CA ILE A 382 -24.20 13.29 5.59
C ILE A 382 -23.09 14.25 6.08
N PHE A 383 -22.08 14.49 5.22
CA PHE A 383 -20.91 15.30 5.52
C PHE A 383 -20.97 16.71 4.92
N ASP A 384 -22.08 17.10 4.29
CA ASP A 384 -22.24 18.42 3.69
C ASP A 384 -22.32 19.51 4.77
N LYS A 385 -21.49 20.54 4.62
CA LYS A 385 -21.41 21.67 5.58
C LYS A 385 -22.72 22.42 5.74
N ASN A 386 -23.62 22.38 4.76
CA ASN A 386 -24.94 22.99 4.84
C ASN A 386 -25.88 22.23 5.80
N GLU A 387 -25.66 20.93 5.98
CA GLU A 387 -26.41 20.10 6.94
C GLU A 387 -25.72 20.05 8.31
N ASN A 388 -24.41 20.35 8.38
CA ASN A 388 -23.61 20.31 9.62
C ASN A 388 -22.63 21.52 9.78
N PRO A 389 -23.15 22.76 9.92
CA PRO A 389 -22.35 24.00 9.87
C PRO A 389 -21.35 24.20 11.03
N GLY A 390 -21.41 23.39 12.09
CA GLY A 390 -20.50 23.44 13.23
C GLY A 390 -19.25 22.55 13.12
N TRP A 391 -19.11 21.75 12.06
CA TRP A 391 -18.04 20.76 11.95
C TRP A 391 -16.86 21.25 11.09
N PRO A 392 -15.73 21.67 11.67
CA PRO A 392 -14.51 21.82 10.89
C PRO A 392 -14.03 20.41 10.49
N LEU A 393 -14.08 20.10 9.20
CA LEU A 393 -13.40 18.90 8.68
C LEU A 393 -11.91 19.07 8.95
N LYS A 394 -11.36 18.32 9.92
CA LYS A 394 -9.92 18.10 10.02
C LYS A 394 -9.43 17.52 8.69
N THR A 395 -8.18 17.78 8.33
CA THR A 395 -7.60 17.31 7.06
C THR A 395 -7.84 15.82 6.85
N GLU A 396 -7.64 14.99 7.88
CA GLU A 396 -7.85 13.54 7.82
C GLU A 396 -9.31 13.16 7.52
N THR A 397 -10.28 13.88 8.12
CA THR A 397 -11.71 13.65 7.85
C THR A 397 -12.06 14.02 6.41
N GLY A 398 -11.50 15.13 5.89
CA GLY A 398 -11.66 15.51 4.49
C GLY A 398 -11.07 14.49 3.51
N LEU A 399 -9.91 13.93 3.83
CA LEU A 399 -9.27 12.86 3.05
C LEU A 399 -10.10 11.57 3.06
N ARG A 400 -10.57 11.13 4.23
CA ARG A 400 -11.41 9.94 4.34
C ARG A 400 -12.76 10.11 3.63
N HIS A 401 -13.35 11.30 3.68
CA HIS A 401 -14.53 11.64 2.89
C HIS A 401 -14.25 11.55 1.39
N HIS A 402 -13.11 12.08 0.93
CA HIS A 402 -12.67 11.97 -0.46
C HIS A 402 -12.51 10.51 -0.90
N TRP A 403 -11.84 9.68 -0.10
CA TRP A 403 -11.68 8.26 -0.41
C TRP A 403 -13.02 7.53 -0.48
N LEU A 404 -13.91 7.79 0.49
CA LEU A 404 -15.28 7.25 0.45
C LEU A 404 -16.00 7.69 -0.83
N GLY A 405 -15.94 8.97 -1.19
CA GLY A 405 -16.54 9.49 -2.42
C GLY A 405 -15.99 8.82 -3.67
N SER A 406 -14.66 8.68 -3.77
CA SER A 406 -14.00 8.03 -4.92
C SER A 406 -14.37 6.55 -5.07
N LEU A 407 -14.65 5.88 -3.94
CA LEU A 407 -15.12 4.50 -3.91
C LEU A 407 -16.58 4.36 -4.34
N LEU A 408 -17.45 5.25 -3.85
CA LEU A 408 -18.89 5.13 -4.08
C LEU A 408 -19.33 5.72 -5.42
N MET A 409 -18.58 6.68 -5.98
CA MET A 409 -18.92 7.41 -7.21
C MET A 409 -17.68 7.73 -8.07
N PRO A 410 -16.97 6.70 -8.59
CA PRO A 410 -15.73 6.90 -9.35
C PRO A 410 -15.91 7.82 -10.59
N ASP A 411 -16.95 7.63 -11.39
CA ASP A 411 -17.20 8.43 -12.62
C ASP A 411 -17.40 9.94 -12.37
N SER A 412 -17.85 10.32 -11.17
CA SER A 412 -18.16 11.72 -10.84
C SER A 412 -16.91 12.55 -10.51
N TYR A 413 -15.80 11.87 -10.25
CA TYR A 413 -14.64 12.48 -9.61
C TYR A 413 -13.78 13.30 -10.58
N LEU A 414 -13.65 12.89 -11.85
CA LEU A 414 -12.92 13.71 -12.85
C LEU A 414 -13.66 14.99 -13.21
N GLN A 415 -14.99 14.98 -13.22
CA GLN A 415 -15.79 16.16 -13.57
C GLN A 415 -15.86 17.21 -12.45
N THR A 416 -15.50 16.83 -11.22
CA THR A 416 -15.59 17.67 -10.01
C THR A 416 -14.25 17.87 -9.29
N ALA A 417 -13.17 17.24 -9.77
CA ALA A 417 -11.85 17.34 -9.17
C ALA A 417 -11.30 18.76 -9.32
N ASP A 418 -11.50 19.55 -8.27
CA ASP A 418 -10.89 20.85 -8.11
C ASP A 418 -9.44 20.68 -7.62
N PHE A 419 -8.49 20.94 -8.51
CA PHE A 419 -7.05 20.95 -8.23
C PHE A 419 -6.53 22.34 -7.78
N ASP A 420 -7.42 23.25 -7.42
CA ASP A 420 -7.09 24.59 -6.94
C ASP A 420 -6.35 24.55 -5.59
N ALA A 421 -5.30 25.37 -5.51
CA ALA A 421 -4.45 25.55 -4.34
C ALA A 421 -5.18 26.16 -3.13
N LYS A 422 -6.43 26.65 -3.28
CA LYS A 422 -7.26 27.07 -2.14
C LYS A 422 -7.62 25.94 -1.18
N HIS A 423 -7.56 24.69 -1.65
CA HIS A 423 -7.82 23.51 -0.83
C HIS A 423 -6.56 23.04 -0.09
N ASN A 424 -6.73 22.17 0.89
CA ASN A 424 -5.59 21.52 1.55
C ASN A 424 -4.77 20.70 0.54
N GLU A 425 -3.45 20.86 0.56
CA GLU A 425 -2.54 20.22 -0.41
C GLU A 425 -2.63 18.68 -0.43
N ARG A 426 -2.85 18.03 0.72
CA ARG A 426 -2.97 16.56 0.79
C ARG A 426 -4.25 16.08 0.13
N LEU A 427 -5.33 16.84 0.29
CA LEU A 427 -6.59 16.56 -0.39
C LEU A 427 -6.45 16.72 -1.89
N VAL A 428 -5.81 17.79 -2.36
CA VAL A 428 -5.54 18.00 -3.79
C VAL A 428 -4.66 16.89 -4.35
N ALA A 429 -3.60 16.50 -3.65
CA ALA A 429 -2.72 15.40 -4.04
C ALA A 429 -3.50 14.08 -4.18
N GLN A 430 -4.33 13.73 -3.19
CA GLN A 430 -5.19 12.54 -3.26
C GLN A 430 -6.24 12.62 -4.38
N ARG A 431 -6.74 13.82 -4.72
CA ARG A 431 -7.60 14.02 -5.89
C ARG A 431 -6.88 13.71 -7.20
N VAL A 432 -5.65 14.19 -7.37
CA VAL A 432 -4.82 13.87 -8.54
C VAL A 432 -4.57 12.36 -8.62
N ARG A 433 -4.21 11.72 -7.50
CA ARG A 433 -3.98 10.26 -7.44
C ARG A 433 -5.22 9.45 -7.80
N SER A 434 -6.36 9.78 -7.19
CA SER A 434 -7.64 9.10 -7.46
C SER A 434 -8.09 9.28 -8.90
N ALA A 435 -7.93 10.49 -9.45
CA ALA A 435 -8.20 10.79 -10.85
C ALA A 435 -7.32 9.96 -11.78
N ALA A 436 -6.00 9.94 -11.54
CA ALA A 436 -5.03 9.21 -12.35
C ALA A 436 -5.24 7.69 -12.34
N SER A 437 -5.92 7.15 -11.33
CA SER A 437 -6.25 5.71 -11.22
C SER A 437 -7.58 5.32 -11.90
N GLN A 438 -8.30 6.28 -12.51
CA GLN A 438 -9.53 5.99 -13.25
C GLN A 438 -9.25 5.64 -14.73
N PRO A 439 -10.02 4.71 -15.34
CA PRO A 439 -9.85 4.34 -16.75
C PRO A 439 -10.01 5.50 -17.74
N ASP A 440 -10.82 6.50 -17.40
CA ASP A 440 -11.14 7.68 -18.21
C ASP A 440 -10.21 8.87 -17.93
N PHE A 441 -9.15 8.70 -17.13
CA PHE A 441 -8.21 9.78 -16.84
C PHE A 441 -7.59 10.40 -18.10
N ALA A 442 -7.36 9.59 -19.13
CA ALA A 442 -6.85 10.02 -20.43
C ALA A 442 -7.76 11.02 -21.17
N ASP A 443 -9.02 11.12 -20.77
CA ASP A 443 -10.03 12.04 -21.33
C ASP A 443 -10.15 13.34 -20.52
N THR A 444 -9.36 13.49 -19.44
CA THR A 444 -9.35 14.69 -18.60
C THR A 444 -8.97 15.95 -19.40
N ASP A 445 -9.61 17.08 -19.10
CA ASP A 445 -9.24 18.36 -19.70
C ASP A 445 -7.80 18.74 -19.33
N LEU A 446 -6.90 18.60 -20.30
CA LEU A 446 -5.48 18.92 -20.16
C LEU A 446 -5.21 20.35 -19.71
N ARG A 447 -6.15 21.29 -19.95
CA ARG A 447 -6.00 22.67 -19.46
C ARG A 447 -5.98 22.72 -17.94
N VAL A 448 -6.83 21.94 -17.28
CA VAL A 448 -6.92 21.89 -15.82
C VAL A 448 -5.65 21.27 -15.22
N LEU A 449 -5.18 20.16 -15.79
CA LEU A 449 -3.93 19.51 -15.37
C LEU A 449 -2.71 20.42 -15.59
N ASN A 450 -2.63 21.07 -16.76
CA ASN A 450 -1.54 21.97 -17.09
C ASN A 450 -1.56 23.26 -16.25
N ASP A 451 -2.73 23.80 -15.93
CA ASP A 451 -2.86 24.93 -15.00
C ASP A 451 -2.40 24.56 -13.59
N ALA A 452 -2.83 23.39 -13.09
CA ALA A 452 -2.37 22.88 -11.79
C ALA A 452 -0.85 22.65 -11.79
N ALA A 453 -0.31 21.99 -12.81
CA ALA A 453 1.11 21.71 -12.95
C ALA A 453 1.98 22.97 -13.03
N ARG A 454 1.45 24.08 -13.56
CA ARG A 454 2.18 25.35 -13.72
C ARG A 454 2.13 26.24 -12.49
N LYS A 455 1.04 26.16 -11.71
CA LYS A 455 0.70 27.18 -10.70
C LYS A 455 0.67 26.63 -9.28
N HIS A 456 0.55 25.32 -9.09
CA HIS A 456 0.31 24.76 -7.76
C HIS A 456 1.57 24.90 -6.88
N PRO A 457 1.49 25.55 -5.70
CA PRO A 457 2.66 25.87 -4.88
C PRO A 457 3.19 24.68 -4.09
N SER A 458 2.36 23.66 -3.81
CA SER A 458 2.75 22.49 -3.03
C SER A 458 3.57 21.49 -3.86
N PRO A 459 4.77 21.07 -3.39
CA PRO A 459 5.56 20.02 -4.02
C PRO A 459 4.86 18.64 -3.95
N ILE A 460 4.02 18.39 -2.94
CA ILE A 460 3.28 17.12 -2.81
C ILE A 460 2.27 16.96 -3.94
N VAL A 461 1.58 18.05 -4.32
CA VAL A 461 0.65 18.03 -5.46
C VAL A 461 1.41 17.90 -6.78
N ARG A 462 2.54 18.61 -6.93
CA ARG A 462 3.38 18.48 -8.13
C ARG A 462 3.96 17.08 -8.30
N ARG A 463 4.31 16.40 -7.20
CA ARG A 463 4.71 14.97 -7.20
C ARG A 463 3.60 14.07 -7.73
N GLU A 464 2.36 14.25 -7.30
CA GLU A 464 1.24 13.46 -7.83
C GLU A 464 0.96 13.76 -9.31
N LEU A 465 1.10 15.03 -9.74
CA LEU A 465 0.99 15.40 -11.15
C LEU A 465 2.12 14.79 -12.00
N ALA A 466 3.34 14.74 -11.48
CA ALA A 466 4.48 14.09 -12.12
C ALA A 466 4.24 12.58 -12.26
N SER A 467 3.78 11.91 -11.19
CA SER A 467 3.38 10.50 -11.21
C SER A 467 2.26 10.24 -12.23
N ALA A 468 1.24 11.13 -12.28
CA ALA A 468 0.09 11.00 -13.18
C ALA A 468 0.46 11.05 -14.67
N LEU A 469 1.62 11.61 -15.06
CA LEU A 469 2.09 11.60 -16.45
C LEU A 469 2.09 10.18 -17.04
N GLN A 470 2.44 9.17 -16.26
CA GLN A 470 2.52 7.77 -16.71
C GLN A 470 1.16 7.17 -17.09
N HIS A 471 0.06 7.74 -16.58
CA HIS A 471 -1.30 7.33 -16.89
C HIS A 471 -1.90 8.07 -18.10
N LEU A 472 -1.22 9.10 -18.62
CA LEU A 472 -1.67 9.83 -19.81
C LEU A 472 -1.13 9.19 -21.10
N PRO A 473 -1.85 9.29 -22.22
CA PRO A 473 -1.30 9.04 -23.55
C PRO A 473 -0.03 9.86 -23.80
N GLN A 474 0.98 9.28 -24.48
CA GLN A 474 2.29 9.89 -24.69
C GLN A 474 2.20 11.32 -25.27
N ASN A 475 1.32 11.53 -26.26
CA ASN A 475 1.11 12.83 -26.91
C ASN A 475 0.52 13.93 -25.98
N GLN A 476 0.02 13.57 -24.80
CA GLN A 476 -0.54 14.50 -23.82
C GLN A 476 0.42 14.88 -22.70
N ARG A 477 1.53 14.14 -22.52
CA ARG A 477 2.45 14.29 -21.37
C ARG A 477 3.33 15.54 -21.46
N HIS A 478 3.71 15.93 -22.67
CA HIS A 478 4.74 16.95 -22.91
C HIS A 478 4.41 18.32 -22.30
N SER A 479 3.19 18.82 -22.46
CA SER A 479 2.80 20.14 -21.94
C SER A 479 2.82 20.20 -20.41
N ILE A 480 2.31 19.16 -19.76
CA ILE A 480 2.27 19.03 -18.30
C ILE A 480 3.69 18.91 -17.75
N ALA A 481 4.55 18.11 -18.38
CA ALA A 481 5.95 17.98 -17.98
C ALA A 481 6.70 19.32 -18.07
N ILE A 482 6.52 20.11 -19.15
CA ILE A 482 7.11 21.45 -19.26
C ILE A 482 6.60 22.38 -18.14
N ALA A 483 5.32 22.29 -17.80
CA ALA A 483 4.75 23.08 -16.71
C ALA A 483 5.40 22.72 -15.36
N LEU A 484 5.56 21.43 -15.06
CA LEU A 484 6.23 20.96 -13.84
C LEU A 484 7.71 21.40 -13.82
N LEU A 485 8.44 21.25 -14.93
CA LEU A 485 9.85 21.67 -15.04
C LEU A 485 10.06 23.18 -14.89
N SER A 486 9.00 24.00 -14.97
CA SER A 486 9.11 25.44 -14.71
C SER A 486 9.27 25.79 -13.22
N HIS A 487 9.02 24.83 -12.32
CA HIS A 487 9.29 24.93 -10.88
C HIS A 487 10.76 24.65 -10.56
N GLY A 488 11.62 25.67 -10.74
CA GLY A 488 13.05 25.55 -10.48
C GLY A 488 13.40 25.20 -9.02
N GLU A 489 12.47 25.40 -8.08
CA GLU A 489 12.58 24.98 -6.69
C GLU A 489 12.60 23.45 -6.49
N ASP A 490 12.07 22.67 -7.44
CA ASP A 490 11.99 21.20 -7.34
C ASP A 490 13.26 20.49 -7.82
N LYS A 491 14.30 21.24 -8.24
CA LYS A 491 15.52 20.67 -8.84
C LYS A 491 16.22 19.64 -7.94
N ASP A 492 16.13 19.81 -6.62
CA ASP A 492 16.75 18.96 -5.60
C ASP A 492 15.70 18.10 -4.87
N ASP A 493 14.44 18.11 -5.33
CA ASP A 493 13.39 17.27 -4.75
C ASP A 493 13.69 15.78 -5.01
N PRO A 494 13.57 14.88 -4.01
CA PRO A 494 13.96 13.49 -4.19
C PRO A 494 13.08 12.66 -5.15
N MET A 495 11.89 13.16 -5.50
CA MET A 495 10.88 12.40 -6.26
C MET A 495 10.52 13.08 -7.57
N ILE A 496 10.23 14.39 -7.55
CA ILE A 496 9.62 15.11 -8.68
C ILE A 496 10.45 14.99 -9.97
N PRO A 497 11.76 15.28 -10.00
CA PRO A 497 12.56 15.18 -11.23
C PRO A 497 12.54 13.77 -11.82
N LEU A 498 12.62 12.75 -10.96
CA LEU A 498 12.64 11.34 -11.38
C LEU A 498 11.28 10.90 -11.90
N LEU A 499 10.18 11.27 -11.23
CA LEU A 499 8.82 10.97 -11.69
C LEU A 499 8.49 11.66 -13.01
N ILE A 500 8.96 12.91 -13.20
CA ILE A 500 8.85 13.60 -14.49
C ILE A 500 9.59 12.78 -15.55
N TRP A 501 10.84 12.37 -15.28
CA TRP A 501 11.62 11.54 -16.20
C TRP A 501 10.90 10.24 -16.56
N TYR A 502 10.43 9.46 -15.57
CA TYR A 502 9.69 8.22 -15.83
C TYR A 502 8.41 8.46 -16.64
N GLY A 503 7.78 9.63 -16.47
CA GLY A 503 6.64 10.05 -17.27
C GLY A 503 6.98 10.36 -18.74
N ILE A 504 8.14 10.96 -19.01
CA ILE A 504 8.47 11.49 -20.35
C ILE A 504 9.54 10.71 -21.11
N GLU A 505 10.25 9.76 -20.48
CA GLU A 505 11.26 8.97 -21.19
C GLU A 505 10.75 8.32 -22.49
N PRO A 506 9.48 7.82 -22.57
CA PRO A 506 8.98 7.26 -23.82
C PRO A 506 8.89 8.28 -24.96
N LEU A 507 8.89 9.59 -24.65
CA LEU A 507 8.83 10.66 -25.64
C LEU A 507 10.20 10.98 -26.25
N VAL A 508 11.29 10.62 -25.57
CA VAL A 508 12.66 10.94 -26.02
C VAL A 508 13.12 9.98 -27.13
N GLY A 509 12.53 8.78 -27.20
CA GLY A 509 12.80 7.78 -28.23
C GLY A 509 11.70 7.58 -29.28
N ALA A 510 10.58 8.30 -29.18
CA ALA A 510 9.39 8.16 -30.04
C ALA A 510 9.46 8.92 -31.37
#